data_AF-A0A8J8E1X4-F1
#
_entry.id   AF-A0A8J8E1X4-F1
#
_cell.length_a   1.000
_cell.length_b   1.000
_cell.length_c   1.000
_cell.angle_alpha   90.00
_cell.angle_beta   90.00
_cell.angle_gamma   90.00
#
_symmetry.space_group_name_H-M   'P 1'
#
loop_
_entity.id
_entity.type
_entity.pdbx_description
1 polymer ?
#
loop_
_entity_poly.entity_id
_entity_poly.type
_entity_poly.pdbx_seq_one_letter_code
_entity_poly.pdbx_strand_id
1 'polypeptide(L)'
;MKESKEPLAKFHTKINVKGQIVLPKRDREVLGLTKDDVVEIIVRKIETSRTEIKILGTAYVVAKLSSRGLITIPEEVRTELKITESSILEILLVGFHKFEDLISPKGKQLLSKLSSKPFRILRPDEEIILLEKANAHYS
;
A
#
# COMPACT_ATOMS: atom_id res chain seq x y z
N MET A 1 19.34 -12.10 -16.71
CA MET A 1 18.64 -12.25 -15.42
C MET A 1 17.54 -11.21 -15.37
N LYS A 2 16.27 -11.58 -15.14
CA LYS A 2 15.20 -10.60 -14.94
C LYS A 2 15.47 -9.94 -13.59
N GLU A 3 15.79 -8.64 -13.58
CA GLU A 3 15.90 -7.88 -12.33
C GLU A 3 14.59 -8.06 -11.55
N SER A 4 14.69 -8.64 -10.35
CA SER A 4 13.57 -8.69 -9.41
C SER A 4 13.32 -7.27 -8.94
N LYS A 5 12.14 -6.73 -9.25
CA LYS A 5 11.74 -5.35 -8.92
C LYS A 5 11.18 -5.36 -7.51
N GLU A 6 11.91 -4.78 -6.57
CA GLU A 6 11.60 -4.89 -5.14
C GLU A 6 10.76 -3.70 -4.66
N PRO A 7 9.71 -3.93 -3.85
CA PRO A 7 8.99 -2.84 -3.22
C PRO A 7 9.87 -2.14 -2.18
N LEU A 8 9.45 -0.94 -1.74
CA LEU A 8 10.11 -0.21 -0.66
C LEU A 8 10.06 -0.99 0.66
N ALA A 9 8.99 -1.74 0.87
CA ALA A 9 8.84 -2.68 1.96
C ALA A 9 7.83 -3.77 1.59
N LYS A 10 8.00 -4.96 2.14
CA LYS A 10 7.06 -6.08 2.01
C LYS A 10 6.83 -6.72 3.38
N PHE A 11 5.57 -6.83 3.79
CA PHE A 11 5.22 -7.46 5.07
C PHE A 11 3.82 -8.09 5.03
N HIS A 12 3.56 -8.99 5.98
CA HIS A 12 2.26 -9.63 6.16
C HIS A 12 1.54 -9.06 7.39
N THR A 13 0.22 -8.89 7.29
CA THR A 13 -0.60 -8.37 8.38
C THR A 13 -2.04 -8.85 8.29
N LYS A 14 -2.81 -8.59 9.35
CA LYS A 14 -4.28 -8.63 9.33
C LYS A 14 -4.83 -7.22 9.49
N ILE A 15 -6.09 -7.03 9.12
CA ILE A 15 -6.82 -5.80 9.46
C ILE A 15 -7.39 -5.89 10.88
N ASN A 16 -7.59 -4.75 11.53
CA ASN A 16 -8.39 -4.65 12.74
C ASN A 16 -9.90 -4.50 12.42
N VAL A 17 -10.73 -4.41 13.47
CA VAL A 17 -12.19 -4.19 13.38
C VAL A 17 -12.60 -2.92 12.62
N LYS A 18 -11.68 -1.96 12.47
CA LYS A 18 -11.89 -0.71 11.71
C LYS A 18 -11.36 -0.81 10.27
N GLY A 19 -10.90 -2.00 9.86
CA GLY A 19 -10.28 -2.26 8.57
C GLY A 19 -8.94 -1.55 8.36
N GLN A 20 -8.19 -1.35 9.44
CA GLN A 20 -6.88 -0.69 9.42
C GLN A 20 -5.75 -1.70 9.57
N ILE A 21 -4.61 -1.37 8.96
CA ILE A 21 -3.33 -2.05 9.13
C ILE A 21 -2.32 -1.11 9.75
N VAL A 22 -1.25 -1.66 10.31
CA VAL A 22 -0.13 -0.88 10.85
C VAL A 22 1.07 -1.03 9.92
N LEU A 23 1.59 0.10 9.41
CA LEU A 23 2.88 0.12 8.73
C LEU A 23 4.00 -0.10 9.76
N PRO A 24 4.86 -1.12 9.59
CA PRO A 24 5.87 -1.47 10.58
C PRO A 24 6.74 -0.28 10.96
N LYS A 25 7.08 -0.19 12.25
CA LYS A 25 7.82 0.95 12.79
C LYS A 25 9.17 1.13 12.10
N ARG A 26 9.87 0.02 11.81
CA ARG A 26 11.18 0.03 11.15
C ARG A 26 11.11 0.60 9.74
N ASP A 27 10.12 0.17 8.95
CA ASP A 27 9.93 0.69 7.58
C ASP A 27 9.63 2.20 7.61
N ARG A 28 8.83 2.66 8.57
CA ARG A 28 8.58 4.10 8.77
C ARG A 28 9.82 4.87 9.15
N GLU A 29 10.65 4.33 10.03
CA GLU A 29 11.91 4.96 10.45
C GLU A 29 12.87 5.09 9.26
N VAL A 30 13.06 4.01 8.49
CA VAL A 30 13.94 3.98 7.31
C VAL A 30 13.51 5.00 6.25
N LEU A 31 12.20 5.10 6.01
CA LEU A 31 11.64 6.01 5.00
C LEU A 31 11.32 7.42 5.56
N GLY A 32 11.61 7.67 6.84
CA GLY A 32 11.30 8.92 7.53
C GLY A 32 9.81 9.28 7.53
N LEU A 33 8.90 8.30 7.49
CA LEU A 33 7.46 8.52 7.36
C LEU A 33 6.83 8.95 8.68
N THR A 34 6.06 10.03 8.63
CA THR A 34 5.41 10.65 9.77
C THR A 34 3.90 10.78 9.58
N LYS A 35 3.19 11.26 10.61
CA LYS A 35 1.75 11.46 10.55
C LYS A 35 1.41 12.42 9.39
N ASP A 36 0.31 12.14 8.70
CA ASP A 36 -0.23 12.90 7.57
C ASP A 36 0.53 12.76 6.23
N ASP A 37 1.66 12.06 6.21
CA ASP A 37 2.27 11.57 4.96
C ASP A 37 1.31 10.65 4.21
N VAL A 38 1.44 10.60 2.87
CA VAL A 38 0.64 9.72 2.02
C VAL A 38 1.52 8.55 1.58
N VAL A 39 0.97 7.35 1.64
CA VAL A 39 1.63 6.13 1.17
C VAL A 39 0.83 5.49 0.04
N GLU A 40 1.56 4.88 -0.88
CA GLU A 40 1.02 4.08 -1.96
C GLU A 40 1.37 2.62 -1.68
N ILE A 41 0.34 1.80 -1.52
CA ILE A 41 0.49 0.38 -1.19
C ILE A 41 -0.24 -0.50 -2.19
N ILE A 42 0.30 -1.69 -2.40
CA ILE A 42 -0.41 -2.80 -3.00
C ILE A 42 -0.84 -3.75 -1.88
N VAL A 43 -2.14 -4.00 -1.80
CA VAL A 43 -2.78 -4.93 -0.87
C VAL A 43 -3.09 -6.21 -1.63
N ARG A 44 -2.44 -7.31 -1.25
CA ARG A 44 -2.74 -8.65 -1.75
C ARG A 44 -3.47 -9.43 -0.66
N LYS A 45 -4.67 -9.92 -0.97
CA LYS A 45 -5.27 -10.98 -0.15
C LYS A 45 -4.60 -12.29 -0.52
N ILE A 46 -4.08 -13.00 0.48
CA ILE A 46 -3.38 -14.25 0.26
C ILE A 46 -4.02 -15.41 1.03
N GLU A 47 -3.81 -16.61 0.50
CA GLU A 47 -4.06 -17.87 1.18
C GLU A 47 -2.73 -18.61 1.30
N THR A 48 -2.43 -19.09 2.50
CA THR A 48 -1.16 -19.75 2.80
C THR A 48 -1.41 -21.22 3.10
N SER A 49 -0.74 -22.12 2.37
CA SER A 49 -0.59 -23.52 2.74
C SER A 49 0.81 -23.75 3.34
N ARG A 50 1.14 -25.00 3.71
CA ARG A 50 2.48 -25.33 4.21
C ARG A 50 3.58 -25.12 3.17
N THR A 51 3.25 -25.10 1.89
CA THR A 51 4.21 -25.09 0.79
C THR A 51 4.02 -23.94 -0.18
N GLU A 52 2.88 -23.26 -0.16
CA GLU A 52 2.51 -22.29 -1.19
C GLU A 52 1.79 -21.07 -0.62
N ILE A 53 2.04 -19.91 -1.23
CA ILE A 53 1.29 -18.68 -1.01
C ILE A 53 0.54 -18.37 -2.30
N LYS A 54 -0.79 -18.36 -2.23
CA LYS A 54 -1.66 -18.04 -3.36
C LYS A 54 -2.24 -16.64 -3.19
N ILE A 55 -2.07 -15.80 -4.21
CA ILE A 55 -2.72 -14.48 -4.26
C ILE A 55 -4.16 -14.67 -4.75
N LEU A 56 -5.14 -14.27 -3.94
CA LEU A 56 -6.56 -14.37 -4.24
C LEU A 56 -7.12 -13.10 -4.91
N GLY A 57 -6.43 -11.98 -4.72
CA GLY A 57 -6.77 -10.72 -5.36
C GLY A 57 -5.89 -9.58 -4.86
N THR A 58 -5.79 -8.53 -5.68
CA THR A 58 -4.87 -7.43 -5.48
C THR A 58 -5.57 -6.08 -5.66
N ALA A 59 -5.24 -5.10 -4.84
CA ALA A 59 -5.65 -3.71 -5.01
C ALA A 59 -4.47 -2.76 -4.76
N TYR A 60 -4.42 -1.69 -5.53
CA TYR A 60 -3.60 -0.53 -5.25
C TYR A 60 -4.40 0.44 -4.39
N VAL A 61 -3.78 0.99 -3.35
CA VAL A 61 -4.40 1.90 -2.40
C VAL A 61 -3.45 3.05 -2.12
N VAL A 62 -3.97 4.27 -2.22
CA VAL A 62 -3.33 5.49 -1.75
C VAL A 62 -3.99 5.89 -0.46
N ALA A 63 -3.22 5.99 0.62
CA ALA A 63 -3.78 6.26 1.92
C ALA A 63 -2.90 7.18 2.75
N LYS A 64 -3.56 8.00 3.58
CA LYS A 64 -2.89 8.88 4.52
C LYS A 64 -2.48 8.11 5.77
N LEU A 65 -1.23 8.28 6.18
CA LEU A 65 -0.70 7.70 7.41
C LEU A 65 -1.26 8.46 8.62
N SER A 66 -1.98 7.75 9.47
CA SER A 66 -2.48 8.32 10.72
C SER A 66 -1.49 8.09 11.87
N SER A 67 -1.87 8.53 13.09
CA SER A 67 -1.05 8.34 14.27
C SER A 67 -0.63 6.88 14.45
N ARG A 68 0.62 6.66 14.91
CA ARG A 68 1.21 5.32 15.13
C ARG A 68 1.40 4.48 13.87
N GLY A 69 1.28 5.06 12.67
CA GLY A 69 1.50 4.36 11.41
C GLY A 69 0.29 3.56 10.92
N LEU A 70 -0.91 3.91 11.37
CA LEU A 70 -2.14 3.25 10.95
C LEU A 70 -2.58 3.73 9.56
N ILE A 71 -2.96 2.78 8.71
CA ILE A 71 -3.47 2.99 7.36
C ILE A 71 -4.83 2.31 7.25
N THR A 72 -5.84 3.02 6.76
CA THR A 72 -7.18 2.45 6.52
C THR A 72 -7.25 1.88 5.12
N ILE A 73 -7.62 0.60 4.99
CA ILE A 73 -7.96 0.01 3.69
C ILE A 73 -9.40 0.41 3.36
N PRO A 74 -9.67 1.03 2.19
CA PRO A 74 -11.02 1.44 1.80
C PRO A 74 -12.03 0.30 1.87
N GLU A 75 -13.26 0.61 2.25
CA GLU A 75 -14.31 -0.40 2.44
C GLU A 75 -14.61 -1.15 1.14
N GLU A 76 -14.59 -0.45 0.03
CA GLU A 76 -14.80 -0.99 -1.31
C GLU A 76 -13.73 -2.03 -1.67
N VAL A 77 -12.46 -1.78 -1.34
CA VAL A 77 -11.38 -2.75 -1.53
C VAL A 77 -11.61 -3.97 -0.65
N ARG A 78 -12.01 -3.77 0.60
CA ARG A 78 -12.30 -4.89 1.52
C ARG A 78 -13.47 -5.73 1.02
N THR A 79 -14.52 -5.10 0.52
CA THR A 79 -15.70 -5.77 -0.03
C THR A 79 -15.35 -6.55 -1.29
N GLU A 80 -14.67 -5.92 -2.26
CA GLU A 80 -14.32 -6.57 -3.52
C GLU A 80 -13.40 -7.78 -3.31
N LEU A 81 -12.37 -7.62 -2.48
CA LEU A 81 -11.41 -8.68 -2.18
C LEU A 81 -11.92 -9.64 -1.09
N LYS A 82 -13.11 -9.42 -0.54
CA LYS A 82 -13.70 -10.19 0.56
C LYS A 82 -12.75 -10.28 1.77
N ILE A 83 -12.10 -9.17 2.14
CA ILE A 83 -11.16 -9.08 3.25
C ILE A 83 -11.94 -9.01 4.57
N THR A 84 -11.57 -9.88 5.50
CA THR A 84 -12.10 -9.97 6.85
C THR A 84 -10.97 -9.85 7.87
N GLU A 85 -11.28 -9.71 9.16
CA GLU A 85 -10.29 -9.72 10.24
C GLU A 85 -9.47 -11.03 10.33
N SER A 86 -10.03 -12.14 9.83
CA SER A 86 -9.33 -13.42 9.73
C SER A 86 -8.40 -13.51 8.51
N SER A 87 -8.57 -12.64 7.52
CA SER A 87 -7.79 -12.67 6.28
C SER A 87 -6.34 -12.26 6.52
N ILE A 88 -5.41 -12.99 5.89
CA ILE A 88 -3.99 -12.61 5.84
C ILE A 88 -3.78 -11.76 4.59
N LEU A 89 -3.14 -10.60 4.79
CA LEU A 89 -2.78 -9.68 3.73
C LEU A 89 -1.28 -9.64 3.58
N GLU A 90 -0.80 -9.65 2.34
CA GLU A 90 0.55 -9.23 1.97
C GLU A 90 0.49 -7.79 1.48
N ILE A 91 1.31 -6.93 2.08
CA ILE A 91 1.37 -5.50 1.77
C ILE A 91 2.70 -5.21 1.12
N LEU A 92 2.66 -4.56 -0.04
CA LEU A 92 3.83 -4.02 -0.71
C LEU A 92 3.75 -2.50 -0.67
N LEU A 93 4.72 -1.85 -0.04
CA LEU A 93 4.85 -0.40 -0.11
C LEU A 93 5.57 -0.03 -1.41
N VAL A 94 4.92 0.76 -2.27
CA VAL A 94 5.41 1.05 -3.63
C VAL A 94 5.71 2.53 -3.85
N GLY A 95 5.30 3.40 -2.93
CA GLY A 95 5.59 4.83 -3.02
C GLY A 95 5.14 5.57 -1.77
N PHE A 96 5.59 6.81 -1.62
CA PHE A 96 5.12 7.71 -0.58
C PHE A 96 5.33 9.18 -0.98
N HIS A 97 4.58 10.07 -0.34
CA HIS A 97 4.67 11.52 -0.50
C HIS A 97 4.67 12.17 0.88
N LYS A 98 5.63 13.06 1.14
CA LYS A 98 5.67 13.81 2.39
C LYS A 98 4.57 14.85 2.42
N PHE A 99 3.92 15.03 3.58
CA PHE A 99 2.84 16.01 3.71
C PHE A 99 3.28 17.43 3.31
N GLU A 100 4.52 17.80 3.65
CA GLU A 100 5.11 19.11 3.32
C GLU A 100 5.17 19.36 1.80
N ASP A 101 5.43 18.32 1.01
CA ASP A 101 5.42 18.41 -0.45
C ASP A 101 4.00 18.61 -0.99
N LEU A 102 3.02 18.03 -0.30
CA LEU A 102 1.61 18.01 -0.69
C LEU A 102 0.87 19.32 -0.40
N ILE A 103 1.33 20.12 0.56
CA ILE A 103 0.69 21.42 0.89
C ILE A 103 1.06 22.55 -0.10
N SER A 104 2.10 22.35 -0.92
CA SER A 104 2.46 23.27 -2.00
C SER A 104 1.35 23.37 -3.06
N PRO A 105 1.25 24.45 -3.85
CA PRO A 105 0.28 24.54 -4.95
C PRO A 105 0.34 23.36 -5.93
N LYS A 106 1.57 22.87 -6.20
CA LYS A 106 1.83 21.67 -7.01
C LYS A 106 1.40 20.39 -6.27
N GLY A 107 1.65 20.32 -4.97
CA GLY A 107 1.23 19.24 -4.08
C GLY A 107 -0.28 19.10 -3.97
N LYS A 108 -1.03 20.21 -3.93
CA LYS A 108 -2.50 20.20 -3.92
C LYS A 108 -3.09 19.60 -5.19
N GLN A 109 -2.45 19.85 -6.34
CA GLN A 109 -2.83 19.18 -7.59
C GLN A 109 -2.55 17.67 -7.53
N LEU A 110 -1.42 17.26 -6.94
CA LEU A 110 -1.09 15.85 -6.74
C LEU A 110 -2.11 15.18 -5.81
N LEU A 111 -2.42 15.80 -4.66
CA LEU A 111 -3.48 15.38 -3.75
C LEU A 111 -4.82 15.21 -4.45
N SER A 112 -5.24 16.20 -5.27
CA SER A 112 -6.53 16.11 -5.99
C SER A 112 -6.59 14.94 -6.98
N LYS A 113 -5.45 14.58 -7.59
CA LYS A 113 -5.34 13.42 -8.48
C LYS A 113 -5.41 12.13 -7.67
N LEU A 114 -4.68 12.05 -6.56
CA LEU A 114 -4.68 10.91 -5.65
C LEU A 114 -6.05 10.69 -4.97
N SER A 115 -6.79 11.76 -4.66
CA SER A 115 -8.11 11.69 -4.03
C SER A 115 -9.24 11.32 -4.97
N SER A 116 -9.06 11.50 -6.29
CA SER A 116 -10.11 11.22 -7.28
C SER A 116 -10.44 9.73 -7.41
N LYS A 117 -9.46 8.84 -7.17
CA LYS A 117 -9.61 7.39 -7.01
C LYS A 117 -8.54 6.88 -6.03
N PRO A 118 -8.81 6.90 -4.70
CA PRO A 118 -7.82 6.54 -3.69
C PRO A 118 -7.48 5.04 -3.68
N PHE A 119 -8.13 4.25 -4.54
CA PHE A 119 -7.80 2.86 -4.75
C PHE A 119 -8.20 2.39 -6.15
N ARG A 120 -7.67 1.23 -6.54
CA ARG A 120 -8.05 0.50 -7.75
C ARG A 120 -7.76 -0.98 -7.59
N ILE A 121 -8.72 -1.83 -7.95
CA ILE A 121 -8.51 -3.28 -8.05
C ILE A 121 -7.56 -3.54 -9.22
N LEU A 122 -6.52 -4.35 -8.99
CA LEU A 122 -5.48 -4.58 -9.98
C LEU A 122 -5.70 -5.92 -10.69
N ARG A 123 -5.47 -5.90 -12.00
CA ARG A 123 -5.17 -7.12 -12.76
C ARG A 123 -3.67 -7.45 -12.62
N PRO A 124 -3.26 -8.73 -12.79
CA PRO A 124 -1.86 -9.14 -12.58
C PRO A 124 -0.83 -8.39 -13.42
N ASP A 125 -1.18 -8.00 -14.65
CA ASP A 125 -0.35 -7.22 -15.57
C ASP A 125 -0.11 -5.79 -15.08
N GLU A 126 -1.11 -5.19 -14.44
CA GLU A 126 -1.06 -3.80 -13.96
C GLU A 126 -0.22 -3.65 -12.68
N GLU A 127 -0.17 -4.72 -11.88
CA GLU A 127 0.67 -4.78 -10.70
C GLU A 127 2.16 -4.68 -11.04
N ILE A 128 2.60 -5.34 -12.11
CA ILE A 128 3.99 -5.29 -12.58
C ILE A 128 4.41 -3.84 -12.91
N ILE A 129 3.53 -3.10 -13.58
CA ILE A 129 3.77 -1.69 -13.96
C ILE A 129 3.91 -0.79 -12.73
N LEU A 130 3.17 -1.07 -11.65
CA LEU A 130 3.27 -0.29 -10.41
C LEU A 130 4.56 -0.60 -9.65
N LEU A 131 4.96 -1.88 -9.60
CA LEU A 131 6.24 -2.28 -9.01
C LEU A 131 7.43 -1.67 -9.78
N GLU A 132 7.30 -1.45 -11.08
CA GLU A 132 8.31 -0.75 -11.88
C GLU A 132 8.56 0.69 -11.44
N LYS A 133 7.52 1.41 -11.04
CA LYS A 133 7.63 2.80 -10.60
C LYS A 133 8.25 2.93 -9.21
N ALA A 134 8.05 1.94 -8.34
CA ALA A 134 8.59 1.92 -6.98
C ALA A 134 10.14 1.94 -6.96
N ASN A 135 10.78 1.32 -7.96
CA ASN A 135 12.23 1.24 -8.06
C ASN A 135 12.92 2.61 -8.26
N ALA A 136 12.18 3.67 -8.63
CA ALA A 136 12.76 5.00 -8.78
C ALA A 136 13.29 5.61 -7.47
N HIS A 137 12.98 4.99 -6.32
CA HIS A 137 13.45 5.43 -5.01
C HIS A 137 14.76 4.75 -4.55
N TYR A 138 15.20 3.69 -5.22
CA TYR A 138 16.52 3.10 -5.01
C TYR A 138 17.44 3.67 -6.10
N SER A 139 18.31 4.60 -5.70
CA SER A 139 19.34 5.23 -6.55
C SER A 139 20.73 4.74 -6.17
#